data_AF-A0A103XTH4-F1
#
_entry.id   AF-A0A103XTH4-F1
#
_cell.length_a   1.000
_cell.length_b   1.000
_cell.length_c   1.000
_cell.angle_alpha   90.00
_cell.angle_beta   90.00
_cell.angle_gamma   90.00
#
_symmetry.space_group_name_H-M   'P 1'
#
loop_
_entity.id
_entity.type
_entity.pdbx_description
1 polymer ?
#
loop_
_entity_poly.entity_id
_entity_poly.type
_entity_poly.pdbx_seq_one_letter_code
_entity_poly.pdbx_strand_id
1 'polypeptide(L)' 'MVNGNAPFARKFANDDVVLDKIYQELLGRRNRFGQGAWCVASSDNWSDPCVVHGDDSVFMPGPGTVRLSGLFRQLLSQDS' A
#
# COMPACT_ATOMS: atom_id res chain seq x y z
N MET A 1 -10.62 -2.40 -8.45
CA MET A 1 -9.70 -2.18 -7.31
C MET A 1 -10.30 -1.19 -6.32
N VAL A 2 -10.31 0.12 -6.58
CA VAL A 2 -10.76 1.12 -5.59
C VAL A 2 -12.25 0.99 -5.22
N ASN A 3 -13.15 1.07 -6.19
CA ASN A 3 -14.60 1.06 -5.92
C ASN A 3 -15.15 -0.32 -5.48
N GLY A 4 -14.42 -1.39 -5.77
CA GLY A 4 -14.86 -2.77 -5.47
C GLY A 4 -14.10 -3.41 -4.31
N ASN A 5 -13.32 -2.63 -3.55
CA ASN A 5 -12.47 -3.10 -2.44
C ASN A 5 -11.47 -4.22 -2.81
N ALA A 6 -11.26 -4.49 -4.10
CA ALA A 6 -10.38 -5.55 -4.55
C ALA A 6 -8.92 -5.21 -4.19
N PRO A 7 -8.17 -6.14 -3.58
CA PRO A 7 -6.81 -5.88 -3.09
C PRO A 7 -5.79 -5.64 -4.21
N PHE A 8 -6.04 -6.19 -5.40
CA PHE A 8 -5.13 -6.09 -6.53
C PHE A 8 -5.85 -5.56 -7.77
N ALA A 9 -5.10 -4.84 -8.60
CA ALA A 9 -5.44 -4.54 -9.99
C ALA A 9 -4.39 -5.19 -10.90
N ARG A 10 -4.78 -5.45 -12.15
CA ARG A 10 -3.91 -6.06 -13.16
C ARG A 10 -4.09 -5.39 -14.51
N LYS A 11 -3.18 -5.72 -15.44
CA LYS A 11 -3.11 -5.24 -16.83
C LYS A 11 -2.69 -3.76 -16.96
N PHE A 12 -1.79 -3.30 -16.10
CA PHE A 12 -1.05 -2.07 -16.38
C PHE A 12 0.10 -2.40 -17.33
N ALA A 13 0.28 -1.59 -18.37
CA ALA A 13 1.48 -1.68 -19.20
C ALA A 13 2.71 -1.23 -18.39
N ASN A 14 3.90 -1.56 -18.89
CA ASN A 14 5.10 -0.93 -18.36
C ASN A 14 5.03 0.58 -18.61
N ASP A 15 5.49 1.38 -17.64
CA ASP A 15 5.50 2.86 -17.69
C ASP A 15 4.14 3.50 -18.00
N ASP A 16 3.04 2.82 -17.66
CA ASP A 16 1.69 3.35 -17.81
C ASP A 16 1.47 4.55 -16.88
N VAL A 17 1.02 5.68 -17.43
CA VAL A 17 0.70 6.92 -16.68
C VAL A 17 -0.32 6.72 -15.55
N VAL A 18 -1.12 5.66 -15.61
CA VAL A 18 -2.03 5.27 -14.53
C VAL A 18 -1.27 4.82 -13.29
N LEU A 19 -0.08 4.25 -13.44
CA LEU A 19 0.77 3.88 -12.31
C LEU A 19 1.13 5.12 -11.51
N ASP A 20 1.52 6.24 -12.15
CA ASP A 20 1.82 7.50 -11.45
C ASP A 20 0.63 8.00 -10.62
N LYS A 21 -0.59 7.91 -11.17
CA LYS A 21 -1.80 8.24 -10.42
C LYS A 21 -1.99 7.33 -9.21
N ILE A 22 -1.76 6.02 -9.36
CA ILE A 22 -1.83 5.07 -8.24
C ILE A 22 -0.77 5.41 -7.17
N TYR A 23 0.46 5.72 -7.57
CA TYR A 23 1.53 6.12 -6.66
C TYR A 23 1.12 7.36 -5.86
N GLN A 24 0.60 8.40 -6.52
CA GLN A 24 0.25 9.66 -5.88
C GLN A 24 -1.03 9.59 -5.05
N GLU A 25 -2.12 9.09 -5.63
CA GLU A 25 -3.46 9.20 -5.06
C GLU A 25 -3.77 8.07 -4.08
N LEU A 26 -3.27 6.85 -4.33
CA LEU A 26 -3.60 5.68 -3.51
C LEU A 26 -2.50 5.30 -2.51
N LEU A 27 -1.25 5.61 -2.84
CA LEU A 27 -0.08 5.22 -2.05
C LEU A 27 0.65 6.41 -1.44
N GLY A 28 0.21 7.65 -1.72
CA GLY A 28 0.74 8.87 -1.11
C GLY A 28 2.23 9.11 -1.38
N ARG A 29 2.75 8.65 -2.53
CA ARG A 29 4.18 8.66 -2.84
C ARG A 29 4.45 9.17 -4.25
N ARG A 30 5.61 9.79 -4.43
CA ARG A 30 6.13 10.28 -5.73
C ARG A 30 7.56 9.78 -5.90
N ASN A 31 7.84 9.10 -7.00
CA ASN A 31 9.19 8.72 -7.45
C ASN A 31 10.06 7.99 -6.39
N ARG A 32 9.45 7.23 -5.49
CA ARG A 32 10.15 6.41 -4.50
C ARG A 32 9.45 5.08 -4.29
N PHE A 33 10.20 4.06 -3.91
CA PHE A 33 9.63 2.80 -3.44
C PHE A 33 8.72 3.07 -2.22
N GLY A 34 7.73 2.20 -2.03
CA GLY A 34 6.92 2.28 -0.83
C GLY A 34 7.79 2.06 0.40
N GLN A 35 7.66 2.94 1.38
CA GLN A 35 8.24 2.67 2.69
C GLN A 35 7.63 1.37 3.21
N GLY A 36 8.46 0.36 3.41
CA GLY A 36 8.05 -0.85 4.09
C GLY A 36 7.62 -0.52 5.51
N ALA A 37 6.72 -1.32 6.08
CA ALA A 37 6.33 -1.20 7.49
C ALA A 37 7.54 -1.20 8.45
N TRP A 38 8.64 -1.82 8.05
CA TRP A 38 9.85 -1.98 8.85
C TRP A 38 10.89 -0.87 8.66
N CYS A 39 10.62 0.13 7.84
CA CYS A 39 11.54 1.25 7.66
C CYS A 39 11.36 2.26 8.80
N VAL A 40 12.18 2.13 9.85
CA VAL A 40 12.01 2.83 11.14
C VAL A 40 13.01 3.98 11.34
N ALA A 41 13.89 4.26 10.38
CA ALA A 41 14.78 5.40 10.48
C ALA A 41 13.99 6.72 10.40
N SER A 42 14.49 7.76 11.05
CA SER A 42 13.92 9.10 10.91
C SER A 42 14.03 9.58 9.46
N SER A 43 12.98 10.25 8.99
CA SER A 43 12.93 10.89 7.66
C SER A 43 13.50 12.32 7.68
N ASP A 44 14.22 12.70 8.74
CA ASP A 44 14.84 14.02 8.86
C ASP A 44 15.86 14.24 7.72
N ASN A 45 15.80 15.40 7.08
CA ASN A 45 16.74 15.78 6.00
C ASN A 45 16.75 14.85 4.76
N TRP A 46 15.60 14.34 4.33
CA TRP A 46 15.48 13.55 3.09
C TRP A 46 16.26 12.22 3.10
N SER A 47 16.67 11.71 4.27
CA SER A 47 17.22 10.37 4.40
C SER A 47 16.19 9.31 4.00
N ASP A 48 16.65 8.24 3.34
CA ASP A 48 15.81 7.08 3.08
C ASP A 48 15.44 6.44 4.43
N PRO A 49 14.15 6.37 4.81
CA PRO A 49 13.74 5.82 6.09
C PRO A 49 14.01 4.30 6.20
N CYS A 50 14.33 3.62 5.10
CA CYS A 50 14.64 2.20 5.05
C CYS A 50 16.14 1.89 5.29
N VAL A 51 16.96 2.88 5.63
CA VAL A 51 18.36 2.63 6.05
C VAL A 51 18.45 1.86 7.38
N VAL A 52 17.43 1.95 8.23
CA VAL A 52 17.28 1.12 9.42
C VAL A 52 16.02 0.28 9.28
N HIS A 53 16.21 -1.04 9.35
CA HIS A 53 15.12 -2.00 9.41
C HIS A 53 14.77 -2.30 10.87
N GLY A 54 13.48 -2.23 11.20
CA GLY A 54 12.92 -2.70 12.46
C GLY A 54 12.71 -4.22 12.45
N ASP A 55 11.93 -4.69 13.41
CA ASP A 55 11.57 -6.10 13.57
C ASP A 55 10.67 -6.58 12.41
N ASP A 56 11.19 -7.53 11.61
CA ASP A 56 10.52 -8.09 10.44
C ASP A 56 9.33 -9.01 10.77
N SER A 57 9.20 -9.43 12.03
CA SER A 57 8.06 -10.21 12.51
C SER A 57 6.81 -9.34 12.75
N VAL A 58 6.97 -8.01 12.85
CA VAL A 58 5.87 -7.09 13.11
C VAL A 58 5.09 -6.82 11.82
N PHE A 59 3.84 -7.27 11.75
CA PHE A 59 2.96 -6.96 10.62
C PHE A 59 2.17 -5.67 10.86
N MET A 60 2.57 -4.56 10.22
CA MET A 60 1.80 -3.32 10.26
C MET A 60 0.96 -3.14 8.99
N PRO A 61 -0.38 -3.13 9.11
CA PRO A 61 -1.26 -2.95 7.98
C PRO A 61 -1.21 -1.50 7.46
N GLY A 62 -0.97 -1.33 6.17
CA GLY A 62 -1.06 -0.01 5.50
C GLY A 62 -2.50 0.41 5.18
N PRO A 63 -2.72 1.63 4.63
CA PRO A 63 -4.07 2.18 4.34
C PRO A 63 -4.96 1.29 3.45
N GLY A 64 -4.34 0.45 2.60
CA GLY A 64 -5.06 -0.51 1.77
C GLY A 64 -5.89 -1.54 2.55
N THR A 65 -5.51 -1.85 3.78
CA THR A 65 -6.20 -2.85 4.62
C THR A 65 -7.60 -2.43 5.05
N VAL A 66 -7.91 -1.14 5.12
CA VAL A 66 -9.27 -0.65 5.39
C VAL A 66 -10.24 -1.11 4.31
N ARG A 67 -9.86 -0.97 3.03
CA ARG A 67 -10.66 -1.44 1.89
C ARG A 67 -10.77 -2.96 1.91
N LEU A 68 -9.66 -3.66 2.15
CA LEU A 68 -9.63 -5.11 2.22
C LEU A 68 -10.56 -5.65 3.32
N SER A 69 -10.56 -5.04 4.50
CA SER A 69 -11.49 -5.39 5.59
C SER A 69 -12.96 -5.25 5.17
N GLY A 70 -13.28 -4.19 4.42
CA GLY A 70 -14.61 -4.01 3.82
C GLY A 70 -14.99 -5.15 2.87
N LEU A 71 -14.06 -5.59 2.02
CA LEU A 71 -14.28 -6.75 1.14
C LEU A 71 -14.54 -8.03 1.96
N PHE A 72 -13.72 -8.31 2.97
CA PHE A 72 -13.90 -9.48 3.83
C PHE A 72 -15.29 -9.51 4.49
N ARG A 73 -15.73 -8.38 5.05
CA ARG A 73 -17.07 -8.28 5.65
C ARG A 73 -18.17 -8.58 4.64
N GLN A 74 -18.07 -8.03 3.44
CA GLN A 74 -19.05 -8.24 2.38
C GLN A 74 -19.09 -9.70 1.91
N LEU A 75 -17.95 -10.37 1.79
CA LEU A 75 -17.87 -11.77 1.40
C LEU A 75 -18.46 -12.68 2.49
N LEU A 76 -18.03 -12.48 3.74
CA LEU A 76 -18.51 -13.29 4.87
C LEU A 76 -20.02 -13.12 5.12
N SER A 77 -20.59 -11.95 4.83
CA SER A 77 -22.05 -11.73 4.92
C SER A 77 -22.86 -12.38 3.81
N GLN A 78 -22.23 -12.75 2.68
CA GLN A 78 -22.91 -13.45 1.58
C GLN A 78 -22.90 -14.97 1.77
N ASP A 79 -21.98 -15.49 2.58
CA ASP A 79 -21.87 -16.90 2.93
C ASP A 79 -22.79 -17.31 4.10
N SER A 80 -23.64 -16.40 4.61
CA SER A 80 -24.55 -16.61 5.76
C SER A 80 -26.03 -16.53 5.39
#